data_AF-A0A0G0IG74-F1
#
_entry.id   AF-A0A0G0IG74-F1
#
_cell.length_a   1.000
_cell.length_b   1.000
_cell.length_c   1.000
_cell.angle_alpha   90.00
_cell.angle_beta   90.00
_cell.angle_gamma   90.00
#
_symmetry.space_group_name_H-M   'P 1'
#
loop_
_entity.id
_entity.type
_entity.pdbx_description
1 polymer ?
#
loop_
_entity_poly.entity_id
_entity_poly.type
_entity_poly.pdbx_seq_one_letter_code
_entity_poly.pdbx_strand_id
1 'polypeptide(L)'
;MRQNRKTKNSKEQAIGQSSGQVMLLAVLLIGTGILVFTSISGHLMIQRIRMASNAIDSTKAVLAADSGIECEFYNYAKSANINCSALNFDDPKTSVLTSTSTDSGGTFYIKSIGASNKTKRAFMMTL
;
A
#
# COMPACT_ATOMS: atom_id res chain seq x y z
N MET A 1 -2.31 86.04 29.22
CA MET A 1 -1.17 85.18 28.82
C MET A 1 -1.68 83.75 28.71
N ARG A 2 -1.70 83.21 27.49
CA ARG A 2 -2.35 81.96 27.10
C ARG A 2 -1.49 80.73 27.46
N GLN A 3 -2.20 79.64 27.69
CA GLN A 3 -1.80 78.31 28.16
C GLN A 3 -0.65 77.66 27.37
N ASN A 4 0.10 76.78 28.04
CA ASN A 4 0.79 75.66 27.39
C ASN A 4 0.57 74.38 28.20
N ARG A 5 -0.40 73.58 27.75
CA ARG A 5 -0.68 72.23 28.27
C ARG A 5 -0.18 71.21 27.25
N LYS A 6 0.61 70.28 27.77
CA LYS A 6 0.74 68.88 27.34
C LYS A 6 1.50 68.59 26.04
N THR A 7 2.82 68.44 26.18
CA THR A 7 3.60 67.45 25.45
C THR A 7 3.67 66.16 26.27
N LYS A 8 2.68 65.29 26.15
CA LYS A 8 2.87 63.88 26.55
C LYS A 8 2.08 62.95 25.63
N ASN A 9 2.84 62.01 25.09
CA ASN A 9 2.44 60.67 24.66
C ASN A 9 2.02 60.50 23.19
N SER A 10 2.91 60.92 22.28
CA SER A 10 3.03 60.34 20.93
C SER A 10 3.74 58.97 21.01
N LYS A 11 3.13 58.00 21.70
CA LYS A 11 3.57 56.59 21.65
C LYS A 11 2.43 55.59 21.48
N GLU A 12 1.18 56.06 21.36
CA GLU A 12 0.00 55.18 21.38
C GLU A 12 -0.83 55.25 20.09
N GLN A 13 -0.22 55.56 18.95
CA GLN A 13 -0.92 55.60 17.66
C GLN A 13 -0.08 54.94 16.56
N ALA A 14 0.03 53.61 16.62
CA ALA A 14 0.45 52.78 15.48
C ALA A 14 -0.29 51.43 15.43
N ILE A 15 -1.47 51.32 16.06
CA ILE A 15 -2.30 50.10 16.11
C ILE A 15 -3.65 50.35 15.39
N GLY A 16 -3.62 51.12 14.29
CA GLY A 16 -4.82 51.46 13.51
C GLY A 16 -4.86 50.86 12.10
N GLN A 17 -3.69 50.49 11.54
CA GLN A 17 -3.58 50.00 10.15
C GLN A 17 -2.90 48.61 10.03
N SER A 18 -2.23 48.15 11.09
CA SER A 18 -1.49 46.88 11.12
C SER A 18 -2.32 45.68 11.55
N SER A 19 -3.44 45.88 12.26
CA SER A 19 -4.25 44.79 12.83
C SER A 19 -4.84 43.87 11.74
N GLY A 20 -5.40 44.44 10.67
CA GLY A 20 -5.92 43.66 9.54
C GLY A 20 -4.82 42.97 8.72
N GLN A 21 -3.64 43.58 8.61
CA GLN A 21 -2.49 42.99 7.91
C GLN A 21 -1.90 41.80 8.68
N VAL A 22 -1.82 41.90 10.02
CA VAL A 22 -1.39 40.80 10.88
C VAL A 22 -2.39 39.65 10.84
N MET A 23 -3.70 39.95 10.78
CA MET A 23 -4.75 38.94 10.64
C MET A 23 -4.64 38.18 9.31
N LEU A 24 -4.41 38.88 8.19
CA LEU A 24 -4.21 38.21 6.89
C LEU A 24 -2.94 37.35 6.85
N LEU A 25 -1.84 37.82 7.45
CA LEU A 25 -0.63 37.04 7.57
C LEU A 25 -0.86 35.75 8.38
N ALA A 26 -1.60 35.85 9.49
CA ALA A 26 -1.94 34.69 10.31
C ALA A 26 -2.81 33.67 9.54
N VAL A 27 -3.84 34.13 8.83
CA VAL A 27 -4.69 33.26 8.00
C VAL A 27 -3.88 32.61 6.87
N LEU A 28 -2.96 33.34 6.25
CA LEU A 28 -2.07 32.80 5.21
C LEU A 28 -1.14 31.74 5.77
N LEU A 29 -0.56 31.95 6.96
CA LEU A 29 0.29 30.96 7.62
C LEU A 29 -0.49 29.70 8.03
N ILE A 30 -1.71 29.87 8.56
CA ILE A 30 -2.57 28.74 8.92
C ILE A 30 -3.01 27.98 7.67
N GLY A 31 -3.44 28.68 6.62
CA GLY A 31 -3.88 28.08 5.36
C GLY A 31 -2.77 27.32 4.64
N THR A 32 -1.56 27.89 4.58
CA THR A 32 -0.38 27.21 4.00
C THR A 32 0.02 25.98 4.81
N GLY A 33 -0.04 26.06 6.15
CA GLY A 33 0.17 24.89 7.01
C GLY A 33 -0.81 23.76 6.71
N ILE A 34 -2.11 24.05 6.70
CA ILE A 34 -3.15 23.04 6.41
C ILE A 34 -2.98 22.44 5.01
N LEU A 35 -2.63 23.26 4.02
CA LEU A 35 -2.38 22.78 2.65
C LEU A 35 -1.21 21.80 2.60
N VAL A 36 -0.06 22.14 3.21
CA VAL A 36 1.11 21.25 3.25
C VAL A 36 0.78 19.91 3.91
N PHE A 37 0.12 19.94 5.07
CA PHE A 37 -0.29 18.70 5.76
C PHE A 37 -1.25 17.86 4.93
N THR A 38 -2.22 18.50 4.27
CA THR A 38 -3.20 17.81 3.43
C THR A 38 -2.54 17.18 2.21
N SER A 39 -1.63 17.89 1.54
CA SER A 39 -0.90 17.37 0.38
C SER A 39 -0.02 16.17 0.73
N ILE A 40 0.70 16.21 1.85
CA ILE A 40 1.52 15.09 2.32
C ILE A 40 0.63 13.89 2.67
N SER A 41 -0.46 14.12 3.39
CA SER A 41 -1.41 13.06 3.79
C SER A 41 -2.05 12.40 2.57
N GLY A 42 -2.47 13.20 1.58
CA GLY A 42 -3.03 12.69 0.33
C GLY A 42 -2.02 11.84 -0.45
N HIS A 43 -0.76 12.28 -0.51
CA HIS A 43 0.30 11.51 -1.17
C HIS A 43 0.53 10.15 -0.49
N LEU A 44 0.64 10.14 0.85
CA LEU A 44 0.83 8.92 1.62
C LEU A 44 -0.36 7.97 1.46
N MET A 45 -1.59 8.47 1.47
CA MET A 45 -2.79 7.65 1.31
C MET A 45 -2.78 6.88 -0.02
N ILE A 46 -2.42 7.54 -1.12
CA ILE A 46 -2.32 6.89 -2.45
C ILE A 46 -1.29 5.76 -2.43
N GLN A 47 -0.13 5.97 -1.79
CA GLN A 47 0.89 4.93 -1.65
C GLN A 47 0.37 3.73 -0.85
N ARG A 48 -0.34 3.98 0.26
CA ARG A 48 -0.91 2.91 1.09
C ARG A 48 -1.92 2.07 0.31
N ILE A 49 -2.77 2.69 -0.49
CA ILE A 49 -3.75 1.98 -1.34
C ILE A 49 -3.04 1.05 -2.34
N ARG A 50 -1.98 1.53 -2.99
CA ARG A 50 -1.18 0.69 -3.92
C ARG A 50 -0.52 -0.48 -3.21
N MET A 51 0.05 -0.25 -2.03
CA MET A 51 0.63 -1.32 -1.22
C MET A 51 -0.42 -2.35 -0.79
N ALA A 52 -1.60 -1.90 -0.37
CA ALA A 52 -2.70 -2.78 0.00
C ALA A 52 -3.16 -3.65 -1.18
N SER A 53 -3.30 -3.07 -2.38
CA SER A 53 -3.63 -3.82 -3.59
C SER A 53 -2.58 -4.90 -3.89
N ASN A 54 -1.29 -4.55 -3.81
CA ASN A 54 -0.20 -5.51 -4.04
C ASN A 54 -0.18 -6.63 -2.98
N ALA A 55 -0.55 -6.31 -1.74
CA ALA A 55 -0.66 -7.30 -0.67
C ALA A 55 -1.80 -8.28 -0.92
N ILE A 56 -2.96 -7.81 -1.39
CA ILE A 56 -4.10 -8.67 -1.78
C ILE A 56 -3.72 -9.56 -2.97
N ASP A 57 -3.06 -9.01 -3.99
CA ASP A 57 -2.57 -9.82 -5.13
C ASP A 57 -1.54 -10.85 -4.64
N SER A 58 -0.70 -10.50 -3.67
CA SER A 58 0.24 -11.43 -3.06
C SER A 58 -0.45 -12.56 -2.30
N THR A 59 -1.50 -12.30 -1.54
CA THR A 59 -2.21 -13.35 -0.78
C THR A 59 -2.95 -14.30 -1.72
N LYS A 60 -3.53 -13.78 -2.81
CA LYS A 60 -4.10 -14.60 -3.89
C LYS A 60 -3.06 -15.49 -4.54
N ALA A 61 -1.88 -14.95 -4.86
CA ALA A 61 -0.77 -15.73 -5.42
C ALA A 61 -0.27 -16.80 -4.43
N VAL A 62 -0.22 -16.53 -3.13
CA VAL A 62 0.11 -17.53 -2.10
C VAL A 62 -0.93 -18.64 -2.08
N LEU A 63 -2.22 -18.29 -2.01
CA LEU A 63 -3.31 -19.27 -1.97
C LEU A 63 -3.34 -20.17 -3.21
N ALA A 64 -3.11 -19.59 -4.39
CA ALA A 64 -3.03 -20.34 -5.64
C ALA A 64 -1.83 -21.29 -5.64
N ALA A 65 -0.66 -20.85 -5.16
CA ALA A 65 0.52 -21.69 -5.03
C ALA A 65 0.28 -22.88 -4.09
N ASP A 66 -0.32 -22.62 -2.92
CA ASP A 66 -0.64 -23.63 -1.92
C ASP A 66 -1.63 -24.68 -2.46
N SER A 67 -2.71 -24.21 -3.10
CA SER A 67 -3.71 -25.07 -3.75
C SER A 67 -3.09 -25.98 -4.83
N GLY A 68 -2.08 -25.48 -5.55
CA GLY A 68 -1.34 -26.28 -6.52
C GLY A 68 -0.47 -27.37 -5.88
N ILE A 69 0.15 -27.11 -4.72
CA ILE A 69 0.88 -28.14 -3.98
C ILE A 69 -0.07 -29.23 -3.51
N GLU A 70 -1.17 -28.85 -2.86
CA GLU A 70 -2.15 -29.81 -2.33
C GLU A 70 -2.76 -30.67 -3.44
N CYS A 71 -3.00 -30.12 -4.62
CA CYS A 71 -3.49 -30.87 -5.76
C CYS A 71 -2.47 -31.91 -6.26
N GLU A 72 -1.19 -31.53 -6.40
CA GLU A 72 -0.15 -32.47 -6.83
C GLU A 72 0.15 -33.51 -5.74
N PHE A 73 0.06 -33.11 -4.47
CA PHE A 73 0.16 -34.03 -3.34
C PHE A 73 -0.99 -35.04 -3.35
N TYR A 74 -2.22 -34.60 -3.67
CA TYR A 74 -3.36 -35.49 -3.85
C TYR A 74 -3.14 -36.49 -5.00
N ASN A 75 -2.62 -36.02 -6.15
CA ASN A 75 -2.25 -36.88 -7.27
C ASN A 75 -1.23 -37.94 -6.84
N TYR A 76 -0.20 -37.54 -6.08
CA TYR A 76 0.80 -38.47 -5.55
C TYR A 76 0.19 -39.49 -4.58
N ALA A 77 -0.57 -39.02 -3.58
CA ALA A 77 -1.12 -39.86 -2.51
C ALA A 77 -2.23 -40.81 -2.95
N LYS A 78 -3.03 -40.42 -3.96
CA LYS A 78 -4.15 -41.22 -4.48
C LYS A 78 -3.88 -41.85 -5.85
N SER A 79 -2.68 -41.64 -6.42
CA SER A 79 -2.36 -42.02 -7.81
C SER A 79 -3.39 -41.47 -8.80
N ALA A 80 -3.90 -40.27 -8.54
CA ALA A 80 -4.83 -39.57 -9.43
C ALA A 80 -4.07 -38.80 -10.52
N ASN A 81 -4.74 -38.50 -11.63
CA ASN A 81 -4.17 -37.74 -12.74
C ASN A 81 -5.04 -36.51 -13.03
N ILE A 82 -5.10 -35.61 -12.05
CA ILE A 82 -5.81 -34.33 -12.16
C ILE A 82 -4.85 -33.28 -12.69
N ASN A 83 -5.30 -32.47 -13.65
CA ASN A 83 -4.50 -31.34 -14.12
C ASN A 83 -4.52 -30.19 -13.08
N CYS A 84 -3.55 -30.19 -12.18
CA CYS A 84 -3.41 -29.20 -11.12
C CYS A 84 -2.97 -27.81 -11.61
N SER A 85 -2.55 -27.68 -12.87
CA SER A 85 -2.28 -26.39 -13.50
C SER A 85 -3.54 -25.71 -14.06
N ALA A 86 -4.67 -26.42 -14.08
CA ALA A 86 -5.97 -25.93 -14.59
C ALA A 86 -6.99 -25.64 -13.48
N LEU A 87 -6.53 -25.34 -12.25
CA LEU A 87 -7.44 -24.93 -11.17
C LEU A 87 -8.16 -23.64 -11.55
N ASN A 88 -9.48 -23.64 -11.36
CA ASN A 88 -10.31 -22.49 -11.67
C ASN A 88 -10.42 -21.59 -10.44
N PHE A 89 -10.02 -20.33 -10.58
CA PHE A 89 -10.15 -19.30 -9.56
C PHE A 89 -11.23 -18.30 -9.99
N ASP A 90 -12.00 -17.80 -9.02
CA ASP A 90 -13.05 -16.80 -9.27
C ASP A 90 -12.47 -15.48 -9.86
N ASP A 91 -11.21 -15.19 -9.51
CA ASP A 91 -10.45 -14.08 -10.11
C ASP A 91 -9.69 -14.56 -11.36
N PRO A 92 -10.02 -14.05 -12.57
CA PRO A 92 -9.38 -14.46 -13.82
C PRO A 92 -7.90 -14.05 -13.92
N LYS A 93 -7.43 -13.17 -13.04
CA LYS A 93 -6.01 -12.78 -12.95
C LYS A 93 -5.19 -13.71 -12.09
N THR A 94 -5.84 -14.65 -11.39
CA THR A 94 -5.18 -15.61 -10.52
C THR A 94 -5.00 -16.92 -11.27
N SER A 95 -3.77 -17.43 -11.28
CA SER A 95 -3.43 -18.68 -11.95
C SER A 95 -2.40 -19.47 -11.15
N VAL A 96 -2.35 -20.77 -11.41
CA VAL A 96 -1.41 -21.70 -10.80
C VAL A 96 -0.64 -22.43 -11.89
N LEU A 97 0.64 -22.67 -11.64
CA LEU A 97 1.48 -23.50 -12.49
C LEU A 97 2.18 -24.52 -11.59
N THR A 98 1.92 -25.80 -11.83
CA THR A 98 2.53 -26.89 -11.08
C THR A 98 3.61 -27.57 -11.92
N SER A 99 4.63 -28.12 -11.26
CA SER A 99 5.69 -28.90 -11.91
C SER A 99 6.20 -29.94 -10.93
N THR A 100 6.29 -31.17 -11.37
CA THR A 100 6.84 -32.28 -10.59
C THR A 100 8.17 -32.72 -11.18
N SER A 101 9.13 -33.04 -10.33
CA SER A 101 10.47 -33.50 -10.74
C SER A 101 10.96 -34.56 -9.77
N THR A 102 11.65 -35.57 -10.25
CA THR A 102 12.26 -36.61 -9.41
C THR A 102 13.76 -36.55 -9.62
N ASP A 103 14.54 -36.49 -8.53
CA ASP A 103 16.00 -36.56 -8.65
C ASP A 103 16.47 -38.00 -8.89
N SER A 104 17.73 -38.14 -9.29
CA SER A 104 18.43 -39.41 -9.44
C SER A 104 18.47 -40.23 -8.14
N GLY A 105 18.29 -39.57 -6.99
CA GLY A 105 18.17 -40.19 -5.67
C GLY A 105 16.77 -40.70 -5.31
N GLY A 106 15.78 -40.54 -6.20
CA GLY A 106 14.39 -40.98 -6.00
C GLY A 106 13.50 -40.00 -5.22
N THR A 107 14.06 -38.87 -4.77
CA THR A 107 13.33 -37.82 -4.07
C THR A 107 12.36 -37.12 -5.01
N PHE A 108 11.09 -37.02 -4.63
CA PHE A 108 10.06 -36.39 -5.44
C PHE A 108 9.84 -34.94 -5.01
N TYR A 109 9.88 -34.03 -5.97
CA TYR A 109 9.68 -32.61 -5.77
C TYR A 109 8.41 -32.15 -6.44
N ILE A 110 7.59 -31.44 -5.67
CA ILE A 110 6.44 -30.70 -6.17
C ILE A 110 6.78 -29.23 -6.08
N LYS A 111 6.70 -28.53 -7.22
CA LYS A 111 6.80 -27.09 -7.28
C LYS A 111 5.46 -26.53 -7.73
N SER A 112 4.99 -25.51 -7.03
CA SER A 112 3.79 -24.78 -7.42
C SER A 112 4.07 -23.28 -7.42
N ILE A 113 3.65 -22.60 -8.47
CA ILE A 113 3.79 -21.17 -8.66
C ILE A 113 2.40 -20.58 -8.82
N GLY A 114 1.95 -19.83 -7.82
CA GLY A 114 0.75 -19.02 -7.90
C GLY A 114 1.08 -17.62 -8.41
N ALA A 115 0.25 -17.12 -9.31
CA ALA A 115 0.35 -15.78 -9.86
C ALA A 115 -0.98 -15.06 -9.65
N SER A 116 -0.92 -13.77 -9.32
CA SER A 116 -2.08 -12.88 -9.34
C SER A 116 -1.62 -11.51 -9.81
N ASN A 117 -2.18 -11.04 -10.92
CA ASN A 117 -1.83 -9.75 -11.52
C ASN A 117 -0.30 -9.61 -11.76
N LYS A 118 0.40 -8.76 -11.00
CA LYS A 118 1.87 -8.55 -11.11
C LYS A 118 2.68 -9.33 -10.07
N THR A 119 2.03 -10.06 -9.18
CA THR A 119 2.69 -10.75 -8.07
C THR A 119 2.75 -12.25 -8.34
N LYS A 120 3.92 -12.85 -8.09
CA LYS A 120 4.13 -14.30 -8.19
C LYS A 120 4.70 -14.82 -6.88
N ARG A 121 4.20 -15.96 -6.42
CA ARG A 121 4.65 -16.66 -5.21
C ARG A 121 4.83 -18.13 -5.56
N ALA A 122 5.90 -18.73 -5.06
CA ALA A 122 6.22 -20.11 -5.37
C ALA A 122 6.52 -20.87 -4.10
N PHE A 123 6.05 -22.11 -4.05
CA PHE A 123 6.33 -23.07 -3.00
C PHE A 123 6.89 -24.34 -3.62
N MET A 124 7.68 -25.04 -2.83
CA MET A 124 8.29 -26.31 -3.20
C MET A 124 8.18 -27.25 -2.01
N MET A 125 7.70 -28.45 -2.25
CA MET A 125 7.60 -29.52 -1.29
C MET A 125 8.44 -30.70 -1.78
N THR A 126 9.08 -31.37 -0.83
CA THR A 126 9.89 -32.57 -1.07
C THR A 126 9.20 -33.74 -0.37
N LEU A 127 9.05 -34.85 -1.08
CA LEU A 127 8.44 -36.10 -0.62
C LEU A 127 9.46 -37.23 -0.61
#